data_AF-A0A7C6FWR1-F1
#
_entry.id   AF-A0A7C6FWR1-F1
#
_cell.length_a   1.000
_cell.length_b   1.000
_cell.length_c   1.000
_cell.angle_alpha   90.00
_cell.angle_beta   90.00
_cell.angle_gamma   90.00
#
_symmetry.space_group_name_H-M   'P 1'
#
loop_
_entity.id
_entity.type
_entity.pdbx_description
1 polymer ?
#
loop_
_entity_poly.entity_id
_entity_poly.type
_entity_poly.pdbx_seq_one_letter_code
_entity_poly.pdbx_strand_id
1 'polypeptide(L)'
;KTTVRTVHWFEVERVGDKIYLRVCADGFLYNMARAMAGTLIYAAEGKILPEDIPALLEKGDRRDFGPTAPACGLYMTRLWYPGVVGDMMA
;
A
#
# COMPACT_ATOMS: atom_id res chain seq x y z
N LYS A 1 -5.31 -3.80 20.83
CA LYS A 1 -4.56 -3.35 19.63
C LYS A 1 -5.56 -3.15 18.49
N THR A 2 -5.55 -2.02 17.79
CA THR A 2 -6.45 -1.75 16.66
C THR A 2 -5.85 -2.19 15.32
N THR A 3 -6.72 -2.59 14.39
CA THR A 3 -6.40 -2.89 12.98
C THR A 3 -6.51 -1.67 12.07
N VAL A 4 -6.89 -0.50 12.60
CA VAL A 4 -7.01 0.73 11.82
C VAL A 4 -5.62 1.39 11.65
N ARG A 5 -5.28 1.77 10.41
CA ARG A 5 -4.05 2.49 10.06
C ARG A 5 -4.38 3.65 9.14
N THR A 6 -3.57 4.70 9.22
CA THR A 6 -3.71 5.90 8.39
C THR A 6 -2.72 5.81 7.24
N VAL A 7 -3.22 5.68 6.02
CA VAL A 7 -2.41 5.87 4.82
C VAL A 7 -2.40 7.36 4.50
N HIS A 8 -1.23 7.98 4.51
CA HIS A 8 -1.08 9.40 4.21
C HIS A 8 -1.14 9.65 2.71
N TRP A 9 -0.51 8.78 1.92
CA TRP A 9 -0.57 8.83 0.47
C TRP A 9 -0.23 7.46 -0.12
N PHE A 10 -0.74 7.23 -1.32
CA PHE A 10 -0.42 6.09 -2.17
C PHE A 10 -0.22 6.62 -3.59
N GLU A 11 0.98 6.45 -4.14
CA GLU A 11 1.36 6.94 -5.46
C GLU A 11 1.74 5.78 -6.36
N VAL A 12 1.40 5.92 -7.65
CA VAL A 12 1.79 5.00 -8.71
C VAL A 12 2.49 5.80 -9.79
N GLU A 13 3.73 5.44 -10.09
CA GLU A 13 4.56 6.13 -11.08
C GLU A 13 5.21 5.13 -12.02
N ARG A 14 5.22 5.42 -13.33
CA ARG A 14 6.02 4.67 -14.32
C ARG A 14 7.34 5.37 -14.55
N VAL A 15 8.44 4.64 -14.35
CA VAL A 15 9.80 5.09 -14.64
C VAL A 15 10.44 4.07 -15.58
N GLY A 16 10.51 4.42 -16.87
CA GLY A 16 10.97 3.52 -17.93
C GLY A 16 10.12 2.25 -18.02
N ASP A 17 10.77 1.12 -17.79
CA ASP A 17 10.18 -0.23 -17.82
C ASP A 17 9.51 -0.63 -16.49
N LYS A 18 9.70 0.14 -15.42
CA LYS A 18 9.22 -0.17 -14.07
C LYS A 18 8.01 0.66 -13.69
N ILE A 19 7.14 0.06 -12.88
CA ILE A 19 6.05 0.74 -12.20
C ILE A 19 6.35 0.69 -10.71
N TYR A 20 6.45 1.86 -10.09
CA TYR A 20 6.69 2.04 -8.67
C TYR A 20 5.36 2.31 -7.98
N LEU A 21 5.05 1.49 -6.98
CA LEU A 21 3.95 1.72 -6.06
C LEU A 21 4.57 2.16 -4.73
N ARG A 22 4.34 3.40 -4.35
CA ARG A 22 4.88 3.97 -3.11
C ARG A 22 3.71 4.27 -2.18
N VAL A 23 3.85 3.88 -0.92
CA VAL A 23 2.83 4.12 0.09
C VAL A 23 3.49 4.63 1.38
N CYS A 24 2.90 5.67 1.96
CA CYS A 24 3.28 6.16 3.28
C CYS A 24 2.10 6.02 4.23
N ALA A 25 2.37 5.52 5.43
CA ALA A 25 1.38 5.30 6.46
C ALA A 25 2.00 5.48 7.85
N ASP A 26 1.15 5.69 8.85
CA ASP A 26 1.53 5.70 10.28
C ASP A 26 2.02 4.33 10.78
N GLY A 27 1.69 3.27 10.04
CA GLY A 27 2.18 1.92 10.21
C GLY A 27 1.48 0.97 9.26
N PHE A 28 2.03 -0.24 9.13
CA PHE A 28 1.47 -1.28 8.27
C PHE A 28 1.05 -2.49 9.08
N LEU A 29 -0.08 -3.10 8.73
CA LEU A 29 -0.44 -4.43 9.22
C LEU A 29 0.39 -5.49 8.49
N TYR A 30 0.35 -6.73 9.00
CA TYR A 30 0.96 -7.87 8.34
C TYR A 30 0.47 -7.98 6.89
N ASN A 31 1.41 -8.03 5.94
CA ASN A 31 1.18 -8.04 4.49
C ASN A 31 0.47 -6.82 3.88
N MET A 32 0.14 -5.77 4.62
CA MET A 32 -0.69 -4.65 4.15
C MET A 32 -0.17 -4.01 2.86
N ALA A 33 1.10 -3.60 2.81
CA ALA A 33 1.69 -2.96 1.63
C ALA A 33 1.63 -3.86 0.38
N ARG A 34 1.97 -5.15 0.53
CA ARG A 34 1.94 -6.12 -0.56
C ARG A 34 0.52 -6.50 -0.99
N ALA A 35 -0.43 -6.48 -0.06
CA ALA A 35 -1.83 -6.71 -0.35
C ALA A 35 -2.41 -5.55 -1.17
N MET A 36 -2.12 -4.30 -0.79
CA MET A 36 -2.53 -3.12 -1.58
C MET A 36 -1.95 -3.16 -3.00
N ALA A 37 -0.65 -3.44 -3.13
CA ALA A 37 -0.01 -3.58 -4.43
C ALA A 37 -0.66 -4.68 -5.29
N GLY A 38 -0.93 -5.85 -4.68
CA GLY A 38 -1.58 -6.96 -5.34
C GLY A 38 -3.02 -6.66 -5.78
N THR A 39 -3.80 -5.96 -4.95
CA THR A 39 -5.14 -5.48 -5.30
C THR A 39 -5.13 -4.53 -6.50
N LEU A 40 -4.18 -3.59 -6.54
CA LEU A 40 -4.06 -2.66 -7.68
C LEU A 40 -3.72 -3.40 -8.99
N ILE A 41 -2.84 -4.40 -8.94
CA ILE A 41 -2.53 -5.24 -10.11
C ILE A 41 -3.78 -6.01 -10.54
N TYR A 42 -4.51 -6.59 -9.58
CA TYR A 42 -5.74 -7.34 -9.85
C TYR A 42 -6.84 -6.46 -10.48
N ALA A 43 -6.93 -5.20 -10.05
CA ALA A 43 -7.82 -4.20 -10.64
C ALA A 43 -7.37 -3.80 -12.06
N ALA A 44 -6.06 -3.61 -12.27
CA ALA A 44 -5.50 -3.31 -13.59
C ALA A 44 -5.72 -4.45 -14.61
N GLU A 45 -5.80 -5.70 -14.13
CA GLU A 45 -6.17 -6.88 -14.93
C GLU A 45 -7.68 -7.03 -15.14
N GLY A 46 -8.51 -6.12 -14.59
CA GLY A 46 -9.97 -6.13 -14.73
C GLY A 46 -10.69 -7.20 -13.90
N LYS A 47 -10.01 -7.80 -12.90
CA LYS A 47 -10.58 -8.88 -12.08
C LYS A 47 -11.41 -8.37 -10.90
N ILE A 48 -11.20 -7.12 -10.52
CA ILE A 48 -12.04 -6.33 -9.61
C ILE A 48 -12.17 -4.93 -10.22
N LEU A 49 -13.29 -4.26 -9.97
CA LEU A 49 -13.45 -2.89 -10.41
C LEU A 49 -12.90 -1.93 -9.34
N PRO A 50 -12.19 -0.85 -9.72
CA PRO A 50 -11.72 0.15 -8.76
C PRO A 50 -12.83 0.72 -7.88
N GLU A 51 -14.02 0.91 -8.44
CA GLU A 51 -15.23 1.38 -7.74
C GLU A 51 -15.74 0.43 -6.65
N ASP A 52 -15.36 -0.85 -6.67
CA ASP A 52 -15.75 -1.81 -5.64
C ASP A 52 -14.91 -1.66 -4.36
N ILE A 53 -13.70 -1.09 -4.46
CA ILE A 53 -12.72 -1.04 -3.36
C ILE A 53 -13.30 -0.42 -2.08
N PRO A 54 -14.04 0.70 -2.10
CA PRO A 54 -14.67 1.24 -0.89
C PRO A 54 -15.59 0.23 -0.18
N ALA A 55 -16.46 -0.46 -0.93
CA ALA A 55 -17.35 -1.46 -0.36
C ALA A 55 -16.58 -2.68 0.19
N LEU A 56 -15.50 -3.09 -0.48
CA LEU A 56 -14.63 -4.16 0.01
C LEU A 56 -13.93 -3.78 1.33
N LEU A 57 -13.49 -2.53 1.46
CA LEU A 57 -12.89 -2.00 2.68
C LEU A 57 -13.89 -1.96 3.85
N GLU A 58 -15.14 -1.55 3.59
CA GLU A 58 -16.21 -1.57 4.58
C GLU A 58 -16.53 -3.00 5.06
N LYS A 59 -16.57 -3.96 4.12
CA LYS A 59 -16.77 -5.38 4.45
C LYS A 59 -15.62 -5.97 5.26
N GLY A 60 -14.38 -5.54 4.99
CA GLY A 60 -13.20 -5.90 5.77
C GLY A 60 -12.74 -7.36 5.61
N ASP A 61 -13.19 -8.07 4.58
CA ASP A 61 -12.79 -9.45 4.32
C ASP A 61 -11.63 -9.54 3.32
N ARG A 62 -10.48 -10.03 3.79
CA ARG A 62 -9.25 -10.11 2.98
C ARG A 62 -9.43 -10.95 1.71
N ARG A 63 -10.36 -11.91 1.69
CA ARG A 63 -10.58 -12.81 0.55
C ARG A 63 -11.12 -12.11 -0.69
N ASP A 64 -11.73 -10.94 -0.52
CA ASP A 64 -12.29 -10.17 -1.63
C ASP A 64 -11.25 -9.29 -2.35
N PHE A 65 -10.05 -9.17 -1.77
CA PHE A 65 -8.96 -8.36 -2.32
C PHE A 65 -8.01 -9.22 -3.17
N GLY A 66 -7.23 -8.56 -4.03
CA GLY A 66 -6.23 -9.22 -4.87
C GLY A 66 -5.20 -10.05 -4.08
N PRO A 67 -4.52 -11.00 -4.74
CA PRO A 67 -3.50 -11.84 -4.11
C PRO A 67 -2.36 -10.98 -3.56
N THR A 68 -1.65 -11.46 -2.54
CA THR A 68 -0.53 -10.69 -1.96
C THR A 68 0.66 -10.70 -2.91
N ALA A 69 1.19 -9.52 -3.25
CA ALA A 69 2.34 -9.40 -4.15
C ALA A 69 3.60 -10.11 -3.59
N PRO A 70 4.52 -10.59 -4.46
CA PRO A 70 5.79 -11.17 -4.05
C PRO A 70 6.61 -10.26 -3.14
N ALA A 71 7.34 -10.83 -2.18
CA ALA A 71 8.11 -10.06 -1.20
C ALA A 71 9.33 -9.35 -1.79
N CYS A 72 9.94 -9.93 -2.83
CA CYS A 72 11.19 -9.44 -3.43
C CYS A 72 11.07 -8.03 -4.06
N GLY A 73 9.86 -7.55 -4.33
CA GLY A 73 9.62 -6.19 -4.84
C GLY A 73 9.37 -5.13 -3.76
N LEU A 74 9.24 -5.53 -2.49
CA LEU A 74 8.95 -4.61 -1.39
C LEU A 74 10.24 -4.24 -0.66
N TYR A 75 10.47 -2.94 -0.50
CA TYR A 75 11.57 -2.40 0.30
C TYR A 75 11.12 -1.09 0.96
N MET A 76 11.73 -0.78 2.10
CA MET A 76 11.47 0.44 2.85
C MET A 76 12.35 1.57 2.30
N THR A 77 11.74 2.67 1.89
CA THR A 77 12.46 3.79 1.23
C THR A 77 12.75 4.94 2.16
N ARG A 78 11.86 5.23 3.12
CA ARG A 78 11.97 6.37 4.03
C ARG A 78 11.29 6.10 5.37
N LEU A 79 11.86 6.66 6.44
CA LEU A 79 11.25 6.72 7.76
C LEU A 79 11.28 8.17 8.23
N TRP A 80 10.23 8.56 8.94
CA TRP A 80 10.16 9.87 9.58
C TRP A 80 10.23 9.69 11.09
N TYR A 81 11.15 10.43 11.69
CA TYR A 81 11.30 10.51 13.14
C TYR A 81 10.85 11.89 13.60
N PRO A 82 10.20 12.03 14.76
CA PRO A 82 9.94 13.34 15.34
C PRO A 82 11.20 13.96 15.94
N GLY A 83 11.22 15.29 16.02
CA GLY A 83 12.26 16.08 16.67
C GLY A 83 13.52 16.26 15.83
N VAL A 84 14.58 16.75 16.47
CA VAL A 84 15.80 17.28 15.83
C VAL A 84 16.40 16.31 14.79
N VAL A 85 16.37 15.00 15.07
CA VAL A 85 16.91 14.00 14.14
C VAL A 85 16.10 13.91 12.85
N GLY A 86 14.78 14.00 12.94
CA GLY A 86 13.90 14.03 11.77
C GLY A 86 14.07 15.30 10.96
N ASP A 87 14.16 16.45 11.64
CA ASP A 87 14.32 17.75 11.00
C ASP A 87 15.64 17.86 10.22
N MET A 88 16.71 17.21 10.70
CA MET A 88 18.00 17.16 10.01
C MET A 88 18.03 16.22 8.79
N MET A 89 17.08 15.29 8.67
CA MET A 89 16.98 14.29 7.60
C MET A 89 15.78 14.52 6.66
N ALA A 90 15.05 15.62 6.85
CA ALA A 90 13.84 15.98 6.10
C ALA A 90 14.17 16.49 4.69
#